data_AF-A0A6C2YSP4-F1
#
_entry.id   AF-A0A6C2YSP4-F1
#
_cell.length_a   1.000
_cell.length_b   1.000
_cell.length_c   1.000
_cell.angle_alpha   90.00
_cell.angle_beta   90.00
_cell.angle_gamma   90.00
#
_symmetry.space_group_name_H-M   'P 1'
#
loop_
_entity.id
_entity.type
_entity.pdbx_description
1 polymer ?
#
loop_
_entity_poly.entity_id
_entity_poly.type
_entity_poly.pdbx_seq_one_letter_code
_entity_poly.pdbx_strand_id
1 'polypeptide(L)'
;MALLEVRGLVKFFGRRKVVDGVSFEVNPGEVVGLLGPNGAGKTTSFRMTTGQLVPNEGTVLFDGQDVSHDPMYRRARLGMGYLSQESSVFRRLTVEQNILAILEAMPFSRSLGRKLRSRERWERTNEVLKRFNLEHVRHTPAGRASGGEKRRLEIARCLVCEPLLIMLDEPFAAVDPRTTEDIRSNIRELAVSGIGILLTDHNVREVLKITDRSYLIKDGQVVTQGTPTKLINDPIAIQAYLGNTFVDDGLWMQAIAERHGQAATANGTTTSGVPTTPAQPASAPSQTAASAPVAPVVAPTVAPAASSESQSPTSSPAPTASNGAGNAPTPGSVYRFGDPAPAPMPSAPLSAPVSPLPPMTAPVSAAPQAASTPTAPAEAAASRVPTIPIMPPTTMTPAAGTRPERPAPGPTPVTEQDHIRRLIELLTVNEHARNAATELVARGRTTLPALFAALERRDVNLRHRAWQVVQQILVISGGYDPFAPEDQRRRQLAQLRDATERRAG
;
A
#
# COMPACT_ATOMS: atom_id res chain seq x y z
N MET A 1 21.65 -3.06 13.69
CA MET A 1 21.52 -1.99 12.69
C MET A 1 20.09 -2.03 12.16
N ALA A 2 19.56 -0.89 11.72
CA ALA A 2 18.27 -0.86 11.05
C ALA A 2 18.32 -1.62 9.72
N LEU A 3 17.21 -2.28 9.35
CA LEU A 3 17.09 -2.98 8.07
C LEU A 3 16.78 -2.00 6.94
N LEU A 4 15.94 -1.01 7.21
CA LEU A 4 15.70 0.14 6.34
C LEU A 4 16.10 1.40 7.10
N GLU A 5 16.87 2.27 6.47
CA GLU A 5 17.21 3.58 7.00
C GLU A 5 17.02 4.64 5.93
N VAL A 6 16.14 5.60 6.23
CA VAL A 6 15.77 6.69 5.35
C VAL A 6 16.27 7.98 5.98
N ARG A 7 17.13 8.72 5.26
CA ARG A 7 17.81 9.92 5.76
C ARG A 7 17.50 11.12 4.88
N GLY A 8 16.92 12.15 5.48
CA GLY A 8 16.83 13.49 4.90
C GLY A 8 16.09 13.59 3.56
N LEU A 9 15.07 12.76 3.30
CA LEU A 9 14.42 12.76 1.98
C LEU A 9 13.76 14.10 1.67
N VAL A 10 14.03 14.59 0.46
CA VAL A 10 13.40 15.80 -0.09
C VAL A 10 12.68 15.48 -1.39
N LYS A 11 11.50 16.08 -1.57
CA LYS A 11 10.78 16.03 -2.85
C LYS A 11 10.15 17.37 -3.21
N PHE A 12 10.44 17.82 -4.44
CA PHE A 12 9.78 18.96 -5.06
C PHE A 12 8.79 18.51 -6.13
N PHE A 13 7.65 19.19 -6.22
CA PHE A 13 6.74 19.15 -7.36
C PHE A 13 6.51 20.57 -7.85
N GLY A 14 7.08 20.90 -9.01
CA GLY A 14 7.19 22.29 -9.47
C GLY A 14 7.96 23.13 -8.44
N ARG A 15 7.32 24.20 -7.94
CA ARG A 15 7.89 25.08 -6.89
C ARG A 15 7.59 24.61 -5.45
N ARG A 16 6.73 23.61 -5.25
CA ARG A 16 6.32 23.17 -3.90
C ARG A 16 7.26 22.08 -3.39
N LYS A 17 7.91 22.33 -2.25
CA LYS A 17 8.54 21.29 -1.43
C LYS A 17 7.42 20.52 -0.71
N VAL A 18 7.31 19.22 -0.97
CA VAL A 18 6.26 18.33 -0.41
C VAL A 18 6.83 17.39 0.64
N VAL A 19 8.13 17.10 0.56
CA VAL A 19 8.91 16.42 1.59
C VAL A 19 10.20 17.21 1.78
N ASP A 20 10.61 17.40 3.02
CA ASP A 20 11.65 18.31 3.45
C ASP A 20 12.47 17.71 4.61
N GLY A 21 13.39 16.79 4.29
CA GLY A 21 14.28 16.19 5.28
C GLY A 21 13.68 15.01 6.07
N VAL A 22 12.63 14.35 5.57
CA VAL A 22 12.02 13.20 6.27
C VAL A 22 13.05 12.09 6.47
N SER A 23 13.19 11.67 7.73
CA SER A 23 14.08 10.60 8.15
C SER A 23 13.33 9.60 9.04
N PHE A 24 13.46 8.31 8.77
CA PHE A 24 12.89 7.23 9.57
C PHE A 24 13.64 5.93 9.34
N GLU A 25 13.48 4.96 10.23
CA GLU A 25 14.12 3.65 10.11
C GLU A 25 13.12 2.53 10.44
N VAL A 26 13.45 1.30 10.05
CA VAL A 26 12.70 0.08 10.37
C VAL A 26 13.69 -1.03 10.69
N ASN A 27 13.56 -1.66 11.85
CA ASN A 27 14.37 -2.81 12.24
C ASN A 27 13.74 -4.14 11.75
N PRO A 28 14.51 -5.24 11.66
CA PRO A 28 13.95 -6.57 11.43
C PRO A 28 12.88 -6.91 12.47
N GLY A 29 11.72 -7.40 12.02
CA GLY A 29 10.57 -7.74 12.88
C GLY A 29 9.85 -6.57 13.56
N GLU A 30 10.24 -5.32 13.31
CA GLU A 30 9.55 -4.12 13.84
C GLU A 30 8.38 -3.71 12.94
N VAL A 31 7.22 -3.38 13.52
CA VAL A 31 6.10 -2.76 12.80
C VAL A 31 6.15 -1.23 12.99
N VAL A 32 6.48 -0.51 11.92
CA VAL A 32 6.62 0.95 11.89
C VAL A 32 5.48 1.62 11.13
N GLY A 33 4.85 2.63 11.73
CA GLY A 33 3.82 3.46 11.10
C GLY A 33 4.33 4.82 10.61
N LEU A 34 3.87 5.26 9.44
CA LEU A 34 3.94 6.66 9.03
C LEU A 34 2.55 7.29 9.17
N LEU A 35 2.45 8.25 10.10
CA LEU A 35 1.22 8.95 10.49
C LEU A 35 1.28 10.42 10.11
N GLY A 36 0.14 11.11 10.18
CA GLY A 36 0.03 12.55 9.90
C GLY A 36 -1.15 12.94 9.00
N PRO A 37 -1.45 14.23 8.85
CA PRO A 37 -2.59 14.69 8.07
C PRO A 37 -2.47 14.38 6.56
N ASN A 38 -3.57 14.60 5.84
CA ASN A 38 -3.58 14.47 4.39
C ASN A 38 -2.73 15.59 3.75
N GLY A 39 -1.96 15.25 2.72
CA GLY A 39 -0.99 16.17 2.11
C GLY A 39 0.31 16.41 2.91
N ALA A 40 0.49 15.80 4.09
CA ALA A 40 1.67 15.98 4.95
C ALA A 40 3.00 15.47 4.36
N GLY A 41 2.98 14.70 3.27
CA GLY A 41 4.17 14.09 2.65
C GLY A 41 4.29 12.58 2.83
N LYS A 42 3.48 11.94 3.71
CA LYS A 42 3.51 10.49 4.00
C LYS A 42 3.67 9.61 2.76
N THR A 43 2.69 9.66 1.85
CA THR A 43 2.66 8.88 0.61
C THR A 43 3.83 9.23 -0.31
N THR A 44 4.30 10.48 -0.32
CA THR A 44 5.46 10.88 -1.12
C THR A 44 6.75 10.27 -0.59
N SER A 45 6.99 10.32 0.73
CA SER A 45 8.13 9.65 1.39
C SER A 45 8.07 8.13 1.21
N PHE A 46 6.88 7.55 1.35
CA PHE A 46 6.63 6.13 1.12
C PHE A 46 6.95 5.71 -0.33
N ARG A 47 6.50 6.49 -1.32
CA ARG A 47 6.79 6.25 -2.75
C ARG A 47 8.26 6.47 -3.13
N MET A 48 8.98 7.35 -2.43
CA MET A 48 10.44 7.45 -2.57
C MET A 48 11.16 6.24 -1.98
N THR A 49 10.61 5.66 -0.92
CA THR A 49 11.14 4.48 -0.25
C THR A 49 10.87 3.19 -1.03
N THR A 50 9.73 3.05 -1.71
CA THR A 50 9.47 1.94 -2.65
C THR A 50 10.27 2.04 -3.97
N GLY A 51 10.82 3.22 -4.30
CA GLY A 51 11.43 3.46 -5.61
C GLY A 51 10.42 3.66 -6.74
N GLN A 52 9.19 4.09 -6.41
CA GLN A 52 8.22 4.62 -7.38
C GLN A 52 8.48 6.09 -7.74
N LEU A 53 9.13 6.84 -6.84
CA LEU A 53 9.62 8.18 -7.05
C LEU A 53 11.12 8.23 -6.72
N VAL A 54 11.91 8.94 -7.51
CA VAL A 54 13.31 9.24 -7.16
C VAL A 54 13.31 10.47 -6.23
N PRO A 55 14.00 10.45 -5.08
CA PRO A 55 14.15 11.63 -4.23
C PRO A 55 14.94 12.73 -4.95
N ASN A 56 14.75 13.98 -4.51
CA ASN A 56 15.58 15.11 -4.96
C ASN A 56 16.88 15.21 -4.14
N GLU A 57 16.78 14.99 -2.83
CA GLU A 57 17.89 14.94 -1.88
C GLU A 57 17.57 13.86 -0.82
N GLY A 58 18.58 13.46 -0.05
CA GLY A 58 18.48 12.40 0.95
C GLY A 58 18.75 10.99 0.38
N THR A 59 18.87 10.01 1.27
CA THR A 59 19.22 8.62 0.93
C THR A 59 18.24 7.60 1.51
N VAL A 60 18.09 6.48 0.81
CA VAL A 60 17.40 5.27 1.27
C VAL A 60 18.43 4.14 1.29
N LEU A 61 18.81 3.72 2.49
CA LEU A 61 19.66 2.56 2.74
C LEU A 61 18.78 1.36 3.08
N PHE A 62 19.07 0.20 2.50
CA PHE A 62 18.40 -1.06 2.81
C PHE A 62 19.45 -2.16 2.98
N ASP A 63 19.45 -2.80 4.15
CA ASP A 63 20.48 -3.78 4.58
C ASP A 63 21.92 -3.23 4.41
N GLY A 64 22.09 -1.93 4.72
CA GLY A 64 23.35 -1.19 4.53
C GLY A 64 23.66 -0.72 3.10
N GLN A 65 22.92 -1.19 2.08
CA GLN A 65 23.11 -0.80 0.69
C GLN A 65 22.29 0.45 0.32
N ASP A 66 22.89 1.43 -0.36
CA ASP A 66 22.15 2.55 -0.95
C ASP A 66 21.31 2.08 -2.14
N VAL A 67 19.99 2.28 -2.04
CA VAL A 67 18.99 1.95 -3.06
C VAL A 67 18.26 3.19 -3.59
N SER A 68 18.69 4.41 -3.22
CA SER A 68 17.98 5.68 -3.47
C SER A 68 17.56 5.89 -4.93
N HIS A 69 18.42 5.50 -5.87
CA HIS A 69 18.18 5.59 -7.32
C HIS A 69 17.75 4.27 -7.97
N ASP A 70 17.73 3.17 -7.21
CA ASP A 70 17.30 1.88 -7.75
C ASP A 70 15.77 1.84 -7.93
N PRO A 71 15.25 1.40 -9.09
CA PRO A 71 13.82 1.23 -9.32
C PRO A 71 13.23 0.09 -8.47
N MET A 72 11.93 0.17 -8.20
CA MET A 72 11.17 -0.77 -7.35
C MET A 72 11.49 -2.26 -7.59
N TYR A 73 11.67 -2.70 -8.84
CA TYR A 73 11.95 -4.12 -9.13
C TYR A 73 13.33 -4.59 -8.66
N ARG A 74 14.32 -3.70 -8.50
CA ARG A 74 15.63 -4.04 -7.93
C ARG A 74 15.55 -4.12 -6.40
N ARG A 75 14.90 -3.13 -5.78
CA ARG A 75 14.57 -3.13 -4.34
C ARG A 75 13.83 -4.41 -3.93
N ALA A 76 12.87 -4.85 -4.74
CA ALA A 76 12.16 -6.11 -4.52
C ALA A 76 13.08 -7.35 -4.53
N ARG A 77 14.11 -7.40 -5.39
CA ARG A 77 15.09 -8.50 -5.42
C ARG A 77 16.04 -8.49 -4.22
N LEU A 78 16.31 -7.31 -3.65
CA LEU A 78 17.05 -7.19 -2.39
C LEU A 78 16.21 -7.67 -1.20
N GLY A 79 14.88 -7.60 -1.27
CA GLY A 79 13.97 -8.08 -0.24
C GLY A 79 12.94 -7.05 0.25
N MET A 80 12.75 -5.93 -0.47
CA MET A 80 11.71 -4.93 -0.18
C MET A 80 10.40 -5.30 -0.89
N GLY A 81 9.51 -6.00 -0.19
CA GLY A 81 8.14 -6.26 -0.63
C GLY A 81 7.25 -5.03 -0.54
N TYR A 82 6.27 -4.91 -1.45
CA TYR A 82 5.30 -3.81 -1.47
C TYR A 82 3.90 -4.35 -1.79
N LEU A 83 2.91 -3.99 -0.97
CA LEU A 83 1.49 -4.18 -1.25
C LEU A 83 0.83 -2.81 -1.38
N SER A 84 0.26 -2.56 -2.57
CA SER A 84 -0.55 -1.39 -2.87
C SER A 84 -1.91 -1.42 -2.17
N GLN A 85 -2.52 -0.24 -2.06
CA GLN A 85 -3.92 -0.05 -1.69
C GLN A 85 -4.86 -0.71 -2.71
N GLU A 86 -4.62 -0.51 -4.01
CA GLU A 86 -5.39 -1.18 -5.07
C GLU A 86 -5.00 -2.65 -5.20
N SER A 87 -6.00 -3.50 -5.48
CA SER A 87 -5.78 -4.95 -5.58
C SER A 87 -4.93 -5.32 -6.80
N SER A 88 -3.81 -5.97 -6.54
CA SER A 88 -2.77 -6.28 -7.53
C SER A 88 -2.89 -7.68 -8.16
N VAL A 89 -3.96 -8.41 -7.85
CA VAL A 89 -4.13 -9.81 -8.31
C VAL A 89 -4.39 -9.90 -9.81
N PHE A 90 -3.78 -10.91 -10.45
CA PHE A 90 -4.04 -11.22 -11.86
C PHE A 90 -5.42 -11.87 -12.00
N ARG A 91 -6.45 -11.04 -12.19
CA ARG A 91 -7.87 -11.41 -12.10
C ARG A 91 -8.30 -12.59 -12.99
N ARG A 92 -7.60 -12.81 -14.11
CA ARG A 92 -7.88 -13.89 -15.09
C ARG A 92 -7.14 -15.20 -14.78
N LEU A 93 -6.10 -15.17 -13.94
CA LEU A 93 -5.37 -16.36 -13.50
C LEU A 93 -6.03 -16.96 -12.25
N THR A 94 -5.85 -18.25 -12.01
CA THR A 94 -6.26 -18.89 -10.74
C THR A 94 -5.46 -18.37 -9.54
N VAL A 95 -5.93 -18.63 -8.32
CA VAL A 95 -5.20 -18.31 -7.07
C VAL A 95 -3.79 -18.96 -7.09
N GLU A 96 -3.71 -20.21 -7.52
CA GLU A 96 -2.46 -20.95 -7.75
C GLU A 96 -1.57 -20.32 -8.82
N GLN A 97 -2.12 -20.03 -10.01
CA GLN A 97 -1.37 -19.42 -11.12
C GLN A 97 -0.86 -18.02 -10.75
N ASN A 98 -1.58 -17.29 -9.90
CA ASN A 98 -1.14 -16.00 -9.36
C ASN A 98 0.14 -16.11 -8.52
N ILE A 99 0.32 -17.19 -7.77
CA ILE A 99 1.51 -17.47 -6.96
C ILE A 99 2.64 -18.00 -7.87
N LEU A 100 2.33 -18.99 -8.71
CA LEU A 100 3.29 -19.57 -9.65
C LEU A 100 3.91 -18.51 -10.56
N ALA A 101 3.12 -17.60 -11.14
CA ALA A 101 3.61 -16.54 -12.03
C ALA A 101 4.72 -15.68 -11.40
N ILE A 102 4.64 -15.40 -10.10
CA ILE A 102 5.69 -14.68 -9.36
C ILE A 102 6.94 -15.57 -9.22
N LEU A 103 6.76 -16.83 -8.80
CA LEU A 103 7.85 -17.82 -8.69
C LEU A 103 8.55 -18.12 -10.04
N GLU A 104 7.87 -17.99 -11.18
CA GLU A 104 8.47 -18.14 -12.53
C GLU A 104 9.30 -16.92 -12.95
N ALA A 105 8.78 -15.73 -12.65
CA ALA A 105 9.36 -14.44 -13.01
C ALA A 105 10.56 -14.04 -12.14
N MET A 106 10.70 -14.61 -10.94
CA MET A 106 11.86 -14.36 -10.08
C MET A 106 13.17 -14.86 -10.73
N PRO A 107 14.24 -14.03 -10.71
CA PRO A 107 15.53 -14.41 -11.28
C PRO A 107 16.27 -15.45 -10.42
N PHE A 108 16.17 -15.32 -9.10
CA PHE A 108 16.75 -16.23 -8.09
C PHE A 108 15.89 -16.20 -6.82
N SER A 109 15.98 -17.26 -6.01
CA SER A 109 15.53 -17.25 -4.61
C SER A 109 16.67 -16.73 -3.72
N ARG A 110 16.36 -15.82 -2.80
CA ARG A 110 17.32 -15.27 -1.83
C ARG A 110 17.89 -16.36 -0.93
N SER A 111 17.06 -17.30 -0.46
CA SER A 111 17.50 -18.38 0.44
C SER A 111 18.43 -19.40 -0.24
N LEU A 112 18.29 -19.63 -1.54
CA LEU A 112 19.07 -20.62 -2.30
C LEU A 112 20.18 -20.02 -3.18
N GLY A 113 20.22 -18.71 -3.37
CA GLY A 113 21.18 -18.03 -4.26
C GLY A 113 21.04 -18.36 -5.76
N ARG A 114 20.01 -19.12 -6.16
CA ARG A 114 19.79 -19.60 -7.54
C ARG A 114 18.31 -19.58 -7.93
N LYS A 115 18.02 -19.76 -9.22
CA LYS A 115 16.63 -19.94 -9.69
C LYS A 115 16.03 -21.24 -9.13
N LEU A 116 14.74 -21.17 -8.79
CA LEU A 116 13.94 -22.32 -8.36
C LEU A 116 13.64 -23.25 -9.54
N ARG A 117 13.79 -24.57 -9.32
CA ARG A 117 13.37 -25.62 -10.25
C ARG A 117 11.85 -25.74 -10.24
N SER A 118 11.25 -26.30 -11.29
CA SER A 118 9.78 -26.44 -11.39
C SER A 118 9.16 -27.11 -10.17
N ARG A 119 9.74 -28.23 -9.69
CA ARG A 119 9.28 -28.92 -8.48
C ARG A 119 9.30 -28.03 -7.23
N GLU A 120 10.39 -27.30 -7.00
CA GLU A 120 10.55 -26.40 -5.85
C GLU A 120 9.53 -25.24 -5.88
N ARG A 121 9.15 -24.77 -7.08
CA ARG A 121 8.08 -23.77 -7.25
C ARG A 121 6.69 -24.33 -6.90
N TRP A 122 6.42 -25.59 -7.25
CA TRP A 122 5.18 -26.27 -6.89
C TRP A 122 5.08 -26.55 -5.38
N GLU A 123 6.16 -27.01 -4.76
CA GLU A 123 6.27 -27.24 -3.31
C GLU A 123 5.99 -25.93 -2.55
N ARG A 124 6.69 -24.84 -2.90
CA ARG A 124 6.48 -23.52 -2.28
C ARG A 124 5.09 -22.92 -2.54
N THR A 125 4.48 -23.23 -3.69
CA THR A 125 3.08 -22.83 -3.96
C THR A 125 2.11 -23.55 -3.01
N ASN A 126 2.31 -24.85 -2.78
CA ASN A 126 1.49 -25.63 -1.84
C ASN A 126 1.62 -25.11 -0.40
N GLU A 127 2.85 -24.87 0.06
CA GLU A 127 3.14 -24.32 1.39
C GLU A 127 2.41 -23.00 1.64
N VAL A 128 2.46 -22.09 0.68
CA VAL A 128 1.85 -20.76 0.79
C VAL A 128 0.32 -20.83 0.66
N LEU A 129 -0.23 -21.66 -0.22
CA LEU A 129 -1.69 -21.88 -0.30
C LEU A 129 -2.24 -22.43 1.02
N LYS A 130 -1.53 -23.38 1.64
CA LYS A 130 -1.89 -23.94 2.95
C LYS A 130 -1.77 -22.90 4.07
N ARG A 131 -0.64 -22.19 4.15
CA ARG A 131 -0.39 -21.15 5.18
C ARG A 131 -1.47 -20.07 5.19
N PHE A 132 -1.97 -19.65 4.02
CA PHE A 132 -2.97 -18.59 3.91
C PHE A 132 -4.42 -19.08 3.82
N ASN A 133 -4.66 -20.40 4.05
CA ASN A 133 -5.96 -21.04 3.92
C ASN A 133 -6.65 -20.67 2.58
N LEU A 134 -5.98 -21.00 1.48
CA LEU A 134 -6.40 -20.74 0.09
C LEU A 134 -6.53 -22.03 -0.74
N GLU A 135 -6.30 -23.21 -0.14
CA GLU A 135 -6.36 -24.50 -0.83
C GLU A 135 -7.74 -24.79 -1.44
N HIS A 136 -8.83 -24.37 -0.76
CA HIS A 136 -10.21 -24.52 -1.23
C HIS A 136 -10.53 -23.65 -2.46
N VAL A 137 -9.81 -22.55 -2.69
CA VAL A 137 -9.96 -21.66 -3.85
C VAL A 137 -8.79 -21.76 -4.85
N ARG A 138 -7.90 -22.73 -4.69
CA ARG A 138 -6.69 -22.95 -5.51
C ARG A 138 -6.90 -22.74 -7.02
N HIS A 139 -7.93 -23.39 -7.57
CA HIS A 139 -8.26 -23.35 -9.00
C HIS A 139 -9.31 -22.29 -9.39
N THR A 140 -9.79 -21.50 -8.43
CA THR A 140 -10.71 -20.39 -8.69
C THR A 140 -9.95 -19.22 -9.34
N PRO A 141 -10.45 -18.61 -10.44
CA PRO A 141 -9.89 -17.37 -10.97
C PRO A 141 -9.90 -16.26 -9.92
N ALA A 142 -8.77 -15.61 -9.68
CA ALA A 142 -8.61 -14.65 -8.58
C ALA A 142 -9.60 -13.48 -8.65
N GLY A 143 -10.13 -13.14 -9.83
CA GLY A 143 -11.23 -12.16 -9.97
C GLY A 143 -12.52 -12.57 -9.24
N ARG A 144 -12.82 -13.87 -9.14
CA ARG A 144 -14.02 -14.43 -8.49
C ARG A 144 -13.86 -14.70 -6.98
N ALA A 145 -12.64 -14.65 -6.44
CA ALA A 145 -12.40 -14.80 -5.01
C ALA A 145 -13.03 -13.64 -4.19
N SER A 146 -13.34 -13.87 -2.92
CA SER A 146 -13.82 -12.83 -1.99
C SER A 146 -12.75 -11.77 -1.70
N GLY A 147 -13.13 -10.66 -1.05
CA GLY A 147 -12.19 -9.60 -0.67
C GLY A 147 -11.06 -10.09 0.23
N GLY A 148 -11.39 -10.84 1.30
CA GLY A 148 -10.41 -11.43 2.21
C GLY A 148 -9.48 -12.44 1.54
N GLU A 149 -10.01 -13.31 0.65
CA GLU A 149 -9.19 -14.26 -0.11
C GLU A 149 -8.24 -13.55 -1.10
N LYS A 150 -8.69 -12.48 -1.76
CA LYS A 150 -7.82 -11.63 -2.59
C LYS A 150 -6.71 -11.00 -1.76
N ARG A 151 -7.01 -10.50 -0.56
CA ARG A 151 -5.99 -9.91 0.33
C ARG A 151 -4.98 -10.93 0.81
N ARG A 152 -5.42 -12.13 1.23
CA ARG A 152 -4.53 -13.24 1.59
C ARG A 152 -3.67 -13.69 0.40
N LEU A 153 -4.21 -13.70 -0.83
CA LEU A 153 -3.46 -13.97 -2.05
C LEU A 153 -2.40 -12.89 -2.37
N GLU A 154 -2.66 -11.62 -2.08
CA GLU A 154 -1.67 -10.54 -2.23
C GLU A 154 -0.50 -10.70 -1.25
N ILE A 155 -0.79 -11.02 0.01
CA ILE A 155 0.22 -11.30 1.04
C ILE A 155 1.03 -12.54 0.64
N ALA A 156 0.36 -13.63 0.24
CA ALA A 156 1.00 -14.84 -0.31
C ALA A 156 1.96 -14.54 -1.48
N ARG A 157 1.54 -13.72 -2.45
CA ARG A 157 2.37 -13.30 -3.61
C ARG A 157 3.57 -12.44 -3.21
N CYS A 158 3.48 -11.69 -2.11
CA CYS A 158 4.62 -10.96 -1.56
C CYS A 158 5.63 -11.91 -0.91
N LEU A 159 5.15 -12.87 -0.11
CA LEU A 159 5.99 -13.75 0.71
C LEU A 159 6.75 -14.83 -0.07
N VAL A 160 6.26 -15.22 -1.24
CA VAL A 160 7.05 -16.09 -2.13
C VAL A 160 8.35 -15.44 -2.60
N CYS A 161 8.45 -14.09 -2.55
CA CYS A 161 9.66 -13.35 -2.90
C CYS A 161 10.73 -13.29 -1.79
N GLU A 162 10.52 -13.96 -0.64
CA GLU A 162 11.45 -13.94 0.50
C GLU A 162 11.80 -12.52 0.99
N PRO A 163 10.79 -11.64 1.24
CA PRO A 163 11.03 -10.28 1.66
C PRO A 163 11.59 -10.23 3.09
N LEU A 164 12.54 -9.31 3.32
CA LEU A 164 12.99 -8.92 4.67
C LEU A 164 12.14 -7.75 5.21
N LEU A 165 11.63 -6.90 4.31
CA LEU A 165 10.78 -5.76 4.61
C LEU A 165 9.49 -5.86 3.79
N ILE A 166 8.34 -5.58 4.39
CA ILE A 166 7.07 -5.42 3.69
C ILE A 166 6.52 -4.01 3.90
N MET A 167 6.25 -3.33 2.79
CA MET A 167 5.66 -1.99 2.75
C MET A 167 4.16 -2.07 2.41
N LEU A 168 3.29 -1.55 3.28
CA LEU A 168 1.83 -1.54 3.14
C LEU A 168 1.27 -0.13 2.95
N ASP A 169 0.63 0.13 1.81
CA ASP A 169 -0.04 1.41 1.51
C ASP A 169 -1.55 1.29 1.77
N GLU A 170 -2.03 1.99 2.80
CA GLU A 170 -3.41 2.01 3.33
C GLU A 170 -4.06 0.61 3.53
N PRO A 171 -3.46 -0.28 4.35
CA PRO A 171 -3.94 -1.66 4.51
C PRO A 171 -5.32 -1.80 5.18
N PHE A 172 -5.84 -0.76 5.84
CA PHE A 172 -7.13 -0.77 6.54
C PHE A 172 -8.22 0.04 5.81
N ALA A 173 -7.89 0.70 4.69
CA ALA A 173 -8.80 1.56 3.96
C ALA A 173 -10.00 0.80 3.35
N ALA A 174 -11.22 1.21 3.71
CA ALA A 174 -12.48 0.63 3.25
C ALA A 174 -12.64 -0.88 3.51
N VAL A 175 -11.97 -1.40 4.54
CA VAL A 175 -12.06 -2.79 5.00
C VAL A 175 -13.10 -2.91 6.13
N ASP A 176 -13.83 -4.03 6.20
CA ASP A 176 -14.76 -4.29 7.30
C ASP A 176 -14.03 -4.66 8.62
N PRO A 177 -14.68 -4.54 9.80
CA PRO A 177 -14.02 -4.81 11.08
C PRO A 177 -13.47 -6.23 11.26
N ARG A 178 -14.07 -7.26 10.65
CA ARG A 178 -13.58 -8.65 10.76
C ARG A 178 -12.33 -8.83 9.91
N THR A 179 -12.37 -8.40 8.65
CA THR A 179 -11.21 -8.44 7.76
C THR A 179 -10.06 -7.55 8.27
N THR A 180 -10.37 -6.48 9.03
CA THR A 180 -9.36 -5.65 9.70
C THR A 180 -8.59 -6.44 10.77
N GLU A 181 -9.27 -7.28 11.54
CA GLU A 181 -8.64 -8.17 12.52
C GLU A 181 -7.75 -9.22 11.84
N ASP A 182 -8.26 -9.88 10.79
CA ASP A 182 -7.49 -10.81 9.98
C ASP A 182 -6.18 -10.17 9.48
N ILE A 183 -6.27 -8.95 8.91
CA ILE A 183 -5.09 -8.21 8.43
C ILE A 183 -4.13 -7.91 9.58
N ARG A 184 -4.63 -7.55 10.77
CA ARG A 184 -3.78 -7.29 11.95
C ARG A 184 -3.06 -8.56 12.44
N SER A 185 -3.73 -9.72 12.50
CA SER A 185 -3.08 -11.01 12.82
C SER A 185 -1.98 -11.33 11.80
N ASN A 186 -2.30 -11.27 10.50
CA ASN A 186 -1.35 -11.56 9.44
C ASN A 186 -0.10 -10.65 9.51
N ILE A 187 -0.28 -9.34 9.72
CA ILE A 187 0.84 -8.40 9.87
C ILE A 187 1.71 -8.76 11.10
N ARG A 188 1.10 -9.12 12.23
CA ARG A 188 1.85 -9.52 13.44
C ARG A 188 2.59 -10.84 13.28
N GLU A 189 1.98 -11.85 12.64
CA GLU A 189 2.65 -13.12 12.34
C GLU A 189 3.89 -12.92 11.45
N LEU A 190 3.84 -11.98 10.50
CA LEU A 190 4.97 -11.65 9.65
C LEU A 190 6.08 -10.92 10.42
N ALA A 191 5.72 -9.96 11.28
CA ALA A 191 6.66 -9.28 12.17
C ALA A 191 7.37 -10.28 13.11
N VAL A 192 6.62 -11.19 13.75
CA VAL A 192 7.18 -12.25 14.61
C VAL A 192 8.11 -13.20 13.83
N SER A 193 7.88 -13.41 12.53
CA SER A 193 8.80 -14.16 11.66
C SER A 193 10.07 -13.40 11.25
N GLY A 194 10.32 -12.21 11.81
CA GLY A 194 11.51 -11.39 11.58
C GLY A 194 11.42 -10.41 10.40
N ILE A 195 10.27 -10.33 9.73
CA ILE A 195 10.07 -9.42 8.59
C ILE A 195 9.74 -8.03 9.15
N GLY A 196 10.56 -7.03 8.82
CA GLY A 196 10.25 -5.63 9.15
C GLY A 196 9.02 -5.15 8.37
N ILE A 197 8.17 -4.32 8.97
CA ILE A 197 6.94 -3.83 8.32
C ILE A 197 6.89 -2.32 8.40
N LEU A 198 6.65 -1.68 7.27
CA LEU A 198 6.41 -0.24 7.16
C LEU A 198 5.02 -0.01 6.60
N LEU A 199 4.15 0.70 7.32
CA LEU A 199 2.79 0.95 6.89
C LEU A 199 2.38 2.41 7.02
N THR A 200 1.52 2.86 6.11
CA THR A 200 0.85 4.17 6.15
C THR A 200 -0.65 3.95 6.02
N ASP A 201 -1.45 4.67 6.80
CA ASP A 201 -2.91 4.63 6.71
C ASP A 201 -3.49 5.98 7.15
N HIS A 202 -4.77 6.22 6.87
CA HIS A 202 -5.53 7.35 7.41
C HIS A 202 -6.22 6.98 8.73
N ASN A 203 -6.45 5.69 9.01
CA ASN A 203 -7.06 5.22 10.25
C ASN A 203 -6.02 5.05 11.37
N VAL A 204 -5.73 6.16 12.04
CA VAL A 204 -4.72 6.25 13.12
C VAL A 204 -4.98 5.25 14.26
N ARG A 205 -6.24 5.01 14.62
CA ARG A 205 -6.61 4.07 15.70
C ARG A 205 -6.17 2.64 15.37
N GLU A 206 -6.31 2.22 14.12
CA GLU A 206 -5.92 0.88 13.67
C GLU A 206 -4.40 0.75 13.47
N VAL A 207 -3.73 1.80 13.00
CA VAL A 207 -2.26 1.85 12.92
C VAL A 207 -1.62 1.71 14.31
N LEU A 208 -2.03 2.53 15.28
CA LEU A 208 -1.47 2.52 16.64
C LEU A 208 -1.76 1.22 17.41
N LYS A 209 -2.80 0.48 17.03
CA LYS A 209 -3.05 -0.89 17.56
C LYS A 209 -2.01 -1.91 17.09
N ILE A 210 -1.34 -1.69 15.95
CA ILE A 210 -0.42 -2.67 15.38
C ILE A 210 1.04 -2.22 15.32
N THR A 211 1.35 -0.94 15.32
CA THR A 211 2.74 -0.47 15.29
C THR A 211 3.42 -0.58 16.64
N ASP A 212 4.69 -0.94 16.64
CA ASP A 212 5.59 -0.88 17.80
C ASP A 212 6.16 0.54 17.95
N ARG A 213 6.44 1.21 16.82
CA ARG A 213 6.83 2.62 16.72
C ARG A 213 6.08 3.30 15.57
N SER A 214 5.79 4.59 15.70
CA SER A 214 5.28 5.40 14.60
C SER A 214 6.01 6.75 14.51
N TYR A 215 6.04 7.30 13.30
CA TYR A 215 6.55 8.62 12.95
C TYR A 215 5.39 9.52 12.55
N LEU A 216 5.30 10.70 13.14
CA LEU A 216 4.31 11.70 12.75
C LEU A 216 4.93 12.69 11.77
N ILE A 217 4.45 12.67 10.53
CA ILE A 217 4.87 13.58 9.47
C ILE A 217 3.85 14.71 9.36
N LYS A 218 4.29 15.97 9.32
CA LYS A 218 3.48 17.15 9.02
C LYS A 218 4.31 18.15 8.23
N ASP A 219 3.66 18.83 7.27
CA ASP A 219 4.28 19.85 6.41
C ASP A 219 5.59 19.42 5.74
N GLY A 220 5.69 18.13 5.41
CA GLY A 220 6.86 17.54 4.76
C GLY A 220 7.99 17.16 5.71
N GLN A 221 7.85 17.27 7.03
CA GLN A 221 8.88 16.99 8.03
C GLN A 221 8.40 15.96 9.08
N VAL A 222 9.32 15.24 9.73
CA VAL A 222 9.00 14.42 10.91
C VAL A 222 8.94 15.32 12.13
N VAL A 223 7.76 15.44 12.74
CA VAL A 223 7.53 16.33 13.89
C VAL A 223 7.76 15.61 15.22
N THR A 224 7.38 14.34 15.32
CA THR A 224 7.65 13.50 16.49
C THR A 224 7.66 12.02 16.12
N GLN A 225 8.24 11.18 16.98
CA GLN A 225 8.25 9.73 16.85
C GLN A 225 8.23 9.05 18.23
N GLY A 226 7.67 7.85 18.28
CA GLY A 226 7.60 7.06 19.51
C GLY A 226 6.75 5.81 19.42
N THR A 227 6.65 5.11 20.55
CA THR A 227 5.65 4.06 20.76
C THR A 227 4.23 4.67 20.72
N PRO A 228 3.18 3.85 20.48
CA PRO A 228 1.79 4.32 20.53
C PRO A 228 1.45 5.10 21.81
N THR A 229 1.84 4.59 22.97
CA THR A 229 1.62 5.24 24.28
C THR A 229 2.30 6.61 24.37
N LYS A 230 3.51 6.75 23.82
CA LYS A 230 4.21 8.04 23.79
C LYS A 230 3.48 9.04 22.88
N LEU A 231 3.07 8.60 21.68
CA LEU A 231 2.43 9.49 20.70
C LEU A 231 1.03 9.94 21.11
N ILE A 232 0.23 9.08 21.74
CA ILE A 232 -1.11 9.46 22.24
C ILE A 232 -1.01 10.54 23.32
N ASN A 233 0.06 10.54 24.11
CA ASN A 233 0.30 11.50 25.19
C ASN A 233 1.23 12.67 24.79
N ASP A 234 1.69 12.73 23.54
CA ASP A 234 2.59 13.79 23.05
C ASP A 234 1.76 15.04 22.70
N PRO A 235 1.94 16.19 23.40
CA PRO A 235 1.20 17.41 23.11
C PRO A 235 1.35 17.89 21.66
N ILE A 236 2.52 17.66 21.06
CA ILE A 236 2.81 18.01 19.67
C ILE A 236 2.02 17.10 18.73
N ALA A 237 1.92 15.80 19.02
CA ALA A 237 1.12 14.87 18.22
C ALA A 237 -0.39 15.16 18.32
N ILE A 238 -0.87 15.47 19.53
CA ILE A 238 -2.25 15.89 19.79
C ILE A 238 -2.58 17.15 18.98
N GLN A 239 -1.76 18.20 19.10
CA GLN A 239 -1.98 19.47 18.40
C GLN A 239 -1.81 19.35 16.87
N ALA A 240 -0.88 18.52 16.39
CA ALA A 240 -0.56 18.40 14.98
C ALA A 240 -1.52 17.49 14.19
N TYR A 241 -2.12 16.48 14.83
CA TYR A 241 -2.89 15.47 14.10
C TYR A 241 -3.98 14.73 14.89
N LEU A 242 -3.73 14.31 16.15
CA LEU A 242 -4.68 13.42 16.85
C LEU A 242 -5.92 14.15 17.37
N GLY A 243 -5.76 15.41 17.81
CA GLY A 243 -6.80 16.21 18.45
C GLY A 243 -7.23 15.68 19.83
N ASN A 244 -8.07 16.44 20.53
CA ASN A 244 -8.51 16.15 21.91
C ASN A 244 -9.48 14.96 22.04
N THR A 245 -9.85 14.30 20.93
CA THR A 245 -10.78 13.15 20.91
C THR A 245 -10.08 11.80 21.10
N PHE A 246 -8.76 11.78 21.25
CA PHE A 246 -7.99 10.63 21.71
C PHE A 246 -7.80 10.74 23.23
N VAL A 247 -8.78 10.26 23.97
CA VAL A 247 -8.63 9.95 25.40
C VAL A 247 -8.07 8.53 25.51
N ASP A 248 -7.18 8.30 26.48
CA ASP A 248 -6.78 6.94 26.84
C ASP A 248 -7.94 6.28 27.60
N ASP A 249 -8.82 5.62 26.85
CA ASP A 249 -9.99 4.89 27.37
C ASP A 249 -9.60 3.63 28.19
N GLY A 250 -8.32 3.44 28.55
CA GLY A 250 -7.78 2.27 29.28
C GLY A 250 -7.67 0.98 28.44
N LEU A 251 -8.52 0.85 27.42
CA LEU A 251 -8.49 -0.21 26.40
C LEU A 251 -7.14 -0.25 25.66
N TRP A 252 -6.45 0.88 25.54
CA TRP A 252 -5.13 0.95 24.89
C TRP A 252 -4.06 0.27 25.73
N MET A 253 -4.08 0.43 27.05
CA MET A 253 -3.15 -0.27 27.95
C MET A 253 -3.45 -1.78 28.02
N GLN A 254 -4.71 -2.21 27.98
CA GLN A 254 -5.04 -3.64 27.88
C GLN A 254 -4.50 -4.25 26.58
N ALA A 255 -4.80 -3.62 25.44
CA ALA A 255 -4.33 -4.07 24.13
C ALA A 255 -2.80 -4.00 23.97
N ILE A 256 -2.06 -3.26 24.81
CA ILE A 256 -0.58 -3.21 24.82
C ILE A 256 -0.01 -4.22 25.84
N ALA A 257 -0.65 -4.40 26.99
CA ALA A 257 -0.27 -5.41 27.99
C ALA A 257 -0.41 -6.84 27.42
N GLU A 258 -1.46 -7.12 26.65
CA GLU A 258 -1.62 -8.40 25.93
C GLU A 258 -0.48 -8.66 24.93
N ARG A 259 0.01 -7.62 24.22
CA ARG A 259 1.17 -7.74 23.30
C ARG A 259 2.44 -8.16 24.06
N HIS A 260 2.73 -7.48 25.19
CA HIS A 260 3.92 -7.80 25.98
C HIS A 260 3.82 -9.15 26.70
N GLY A 261 2.62 -9.55 27.13
CA GLY A 261 2.37 -10.87 27.73
C GLY A 261 2.63 -12.02 26.75
N GLN A 262 2.16 -11.89 25.50
CA GLN A 262 2.33 -12.93 24.46
C GLN A 262 3.80 -13.06 24.01
N ALA A 263 4.54 -11.95 23.92
CA ALA A 263 5.98 -11.97 23.64
C ALA A 263 6.79 -12.63 24.78
N ALA A 264 6.40 -12.43 26.04
CA ALA A 264 7.05 -13.04 27.19
C ALA A 264 6.82 -14.56 27.28
N THR A 265 5.67 -15.07 26.84
CA THR A 265 5.39 -16.52 26.82
C THR A 265 6.12 -17.29 25.71
N ALA A 266 6.61 -16.61 24.67
CA ALA A 266 7.40 -17.26 23.60
C ALA A 266 8.87 -17.53 24.01
N ASN A 267 9.43 -16.72 24.91
CA ASN A 267 10.79 -16.88 25.43
C ASN A 267 10.74 -17.34 26.90
N GLY A 268 10.40 -18.62 27.11
CA GLY A 268 10.25 -19.18 28.44
C GLY A 268 11.53 -19.15 29.27
N THR A 269 11.57 -18.30 30.29
CA THR A 269 12.45 -18.47 31.46
C THR A 269 11.64 -18.29 32.73
N THR A 270 11.24 -19.40 33.34
CA THR A 270 10.48 -19.42 34.58
C THR A 270 11.37 -19.13 35.78
N THR A 271 11.32 -17.90 36.30
CA THR A 271 11.78 -17.58 37.66
C THR A 271 10.61 -17.10 38.51
N SER A 272 10.18 -17.94 39.44
CA SER A 272 9.10 -17.66 40.38
C SER A 272 9.52 -16.60 41.42
N GLY A 273 8.98 -15.39 41.29
CA GLY A 273 9.07 -14.33 42.30
C GLY A 273 7.70 -14.09 42.94
N VAL A 274 7.60 -14.27 44.26
CA VAL A 274 6.38 -14.02 45.04
C VAL A 274 6.10 -12.51 45.10
N PRO A 275 4.83 -12.04 44.95
CA PRO A 275 4.53 -10.61 44.88
C PRO A 275 4.61 -9.93 46.25
N THR A 276 5.29 -8.78 46.30
CA THR A 276 5.34 -7.88 47.45
C THR A 276 4.26 -6.82 47.36
N THR A 277 3.28 -6.85 48.27
CA THR A 277 2.25 -5.80 48.39
C THR A 277 2.80 -4.58 49.15
N PRO A 278 2.47 -3.32 48.78
CA PRO A 278 2.99 -2.13 49.47
C PRO A 278 2.39 -1.92 50.85
N ALA A 279 3.18 -1.33 51.75
CA ALA A 279 2.75 -1.00 53.11
C ALA A 279 1.94 0.32 53.18
N GLN A 280 0.93 0.35 54.06
CA GLN A 280 0.36 1.56 54.66
C GLN A 280 0.58 1.53 56.18
N PRO A 281 0.59 2.69 56.88
CA PRO A 281 1.23 2.79 58.19
C PRO A 281 0.31 2.50 59.40
N ALA A 282 0.94 1.89 60.41
CA ALA A 282 0.74 2.06 61.85
C ALA A 282 -0.67 1.89 62.47
N SER A 283 -0.86 0.75 63.14
CA SER A 283 -1.40 0.70 64.52
C SER A 283 -0.95 -0.61 65.21
N ALA A 284 -0.79 -0.56 66.52
CA ALA A 284 -0.19 -1.62 67.36
C ALA A 284 -1.21 -2.10 68.42
N PRO A 285 -0.87 -3.03 69.35
CA PRO A 285 -0.23 -4.33 69.17
C PRO A 285 -1.00 -5.47 69.90
N SER A 286 -0.69 -6.75 69.64
CA SER A 286 -0.67 -7.81 70.69
C SER A 286 -0.16 -9.18 70.19
N GLN A 287 0.78 -9.77 70.96
CA GLN A 287 0.88 -11.19 71.44
C GLN A 287 0.69 -12.38 70.46
N THR A 288 1.40 -13.52 70.52
CA THR A 288 2.59 -14.02 71.25
C THR A 288 2.96 -15.42 70.68
N ALA A 289 4.25 -15.79 70.66
CA ALA A 289 4.80 -17.17 70.73
C ALA A 289 4.41 -18.23 69.64
N ALA A 290 5.16 -19.31 69.36
CA ALA A 290 6.60 -19.62 69.50
C ALA A 290 6.93 -20.95 68.74
N SER A 291 8.23 -21.20 68.49
CA SER A 291 8.88 -22.54 68.35
C SER A 291 8.59 -23.50 67.16
N ALA A 292 9.50 -23.50 66.16
CA ALA A 292 10.54 -24.53 65.83
C ALA A 292 10.46 -25.99 66.39
N PRO A 293 11.26 -26.98 65.90
CA PRO A 293 11.95 -27.16 64.58
C PRO A 293 12.11 -28.66 64.07
N VAL A 294 12.86 -28.89 62.95
CA VAL A 294 13.78 -30.06 62.65
C VAL A 294 13.20 -31.51 62.54
N ALA A 295 13.67 -32.49 61.73
CA ALA A 295 14.42 -32.57 60.46
C ALA A 295 14.23 -33.96 59.74
N PRO A 296 15.23 -34.80 59.30
CA PRO A 296 15.53 -34.95 57.85
C PRO A 296 15.78 -36.39 57.25
N VAL A 297 16.06 -36.43 55.93
CA VAL A 297 16.80 -37.44 55.09
C VAL A 297 16.15 -38.80 54.65
N VAL A 298 16.39 -39.17 53.37
CA VAL A 298 16.89 -40.47 52.82
C VAL A 298 16.23 -40.86 51.47
N ALA A 299 17.04 -41.29 50.49
CA ALA A 299 16.68 -41.94 49.22
C ALA A 299 17.27 -43.37 49.17
N PRO A 300 16.81 -44.31 48.30
CA PRO A 300 17.59 -44.59 47.06
C PRO A 300 16.86 -45.21 45.82
N THR A 301 17.39 -44.86 44.64
CA THR A 301 17.83 -45.58 43.40
C THR A 301 17.43 -47.04 42.99
N VAL A 302 17.39 -47.28 41.64
CA VAL A 302 17.55 -48.55 40.81
C VAL A 302 16.31 -49.48 40.64
N ALA A 303 16.01 -50.26 39.55
CA ALA A 303 16.12 -50.20 38.05
C ALA A 303 15.28 -51.40 37.41
N PRO A 304 15.42 -51.96 36.15
CA PRO A 304 14.25 -52.38 35.32
C PRO A 304 14.17 -53.84 34.75
N ALA A 305 13.01 -54.25 34.18
CA ALA A 305 12.74 -55.41 33.26
C ALA A 305 11.27 -55.41 32.71
N ALA A 306 10.74 -56.41 31.95
CA ALA A 306 10.98 -56.79 30.52
C ALA A 306 9.89 -57.75 29.93
N SER A 307 9.66 -57.78 28.59
CA SER A 307 8.87 -58.76 27.77
C SER A 307 7.32 -58.83 27.99
N SER A 308 6.39 -59.35 27.13
CA SER A 308 6.43 -60.35 26.01
C SER A 308 5.22 -60.32 25.02
N GLU A 309 5.45 -60.73 23.75
CA GLU A 309 4.65 -61.53 22.75
C GLU A 309 3.12 -61.43 22.45
N SER A 310 2.78 -61.43 21.13
CA SER A 310 1.81 -62.31 20.37
C SER A 310 1.09 -61.57 19.18
N GLN A 311 1.41 -61.85 17.92
CA GLN A 311 0.82 -62.79 16.92
C GLN A 311 -0.42 -62.31 16.10
N SER A 312 -0.42 -62.61 14.79
CA SER A 312 -1.35 -62.19 13.71
C SER A 312 -2.40 -63.28 13.36
N PRO A 313 -3.41 -63.07 12.46
CA PRO A 313 -3.16 -63.14 10.99
C PRO A 313 -4.12 -62.39 10.00
N THR A 314 -3.59 -62.12 8.79
CA THR A 314 -4.17 -61.99 7.42
C THR A 314 -5.71 -61.91 7.18
N SER A 315 -6.22 -61.05 6.29
CA SER A 315 -6.21 -61.25 4.81
C SER A 315 -6.97 -60.13 4.02
N SER A 316 -6.74 -60.04 2.70
CA SER A 316 -7.45 -59.16 1.72
C SER A 316 -8.19 -60.00 0.66
N PRO A 317 -9.10 -59.42 -0.16
CA PRO A 317 -8.71 -59.10 -1.55
C PRO A 317 -9.41 -57.85 -2.19
N ALA A 318 -9.03 -57.55 -3.44
CA ALA A 318 -9.48 -56.40 -4.25
C ALA A 318 -10.74 -56.68 -5.10
N PRO A 319 -11.29 -55.66 -5.83
CA PRO A 319 -12.27 -55.87 -6.90
C PRO A 319 -11.75 -55.60 -8.33
N THR A 320 -12.34 -56.31 -9.28
CA THR A 320 -12.05 -56.31 -10.74
C THR A 320 -13.00 -55.41 -11.55
N ALA A 321 -12.66 -55.15 -12.82
CA ALA A 321 -13.50 -54.39 -13.75
C ALA A 321 -14.49 -55.25 -14.56
N SER A 322 -15.58 -54.65 -15.08
CA SER A 322 -16.40 -55.21 -16.15
C SER A 322 -17.11 -54.11 -16.99
N ASN A 323 -17.45 -54.44 -18.24
CA ASN A 323 -18.04 -53.52 -19.24
C ASN A 323 -19.58 -53.64 -19.34
N GLY A 324 -20.24 -52.59 -19.82
CA GLY A 324 -21.64 -52.60 -20.30
C GLY A 324 -21.92 -51.38 -21.19
N ALA A 325 -22.72 -51.52 -22.26
CA ALA A 325 -22.80 -50.55 -23.37
C ALA A 325 -24.23 -50.14 -23.79
N GLY A 326 -24.34 -49.00 -24.49
CA GLY A 326 -25.56 -48.45 -25.11
C GLY A 326 -26.18 -47.27 -24.32
N ASN A 327 -26.71 -46.20 -24.93
CA ASN A 327 -26.84 -45.82 -26.35
C ASN A 327 -26.91 -44.27 -26.49
N ALA A 328 -26.68 -43.71 -27.69
CA ALA A 328 -26.61 -42.24 -27.95
C ALA A 328 -27.99 -41.63 -28.36
N PRO A 329 -28.19 -40.29 -28.59
CA PRO A 329 -27.37 -39.40 -29.45
C PRO A 329 -27.07 -37.95 -28.96
N THR A 330 -26.23 -37.28 -29.76
CA THR A 330 -25.56 -35.95 -29.69
C THR A 330 -26.40 -34.79 -30.32
N PRO A 331 -25.92 -33.53 -30.60
CA PRO A 331 -24.55 -32.96 -30.65
C PRO A 331 -24.30 -31.57 -30.00
N GLY A 332 -23.02 -31.14 -29.89
CA GLY A 332 -22.67 -29.79 -29.42
C GLY A 332 -21.18 -29.38 -29.24
N SER A 333 -20.23 -30.02 -29.95
CA SER A 333 -18.81 -29.60 -30.16
C SER A 333 -18.02 -28.86 -29.06
N VAL A 334 -17.01 -29.52 -28.48
CA VAL A 334 -15.84 -28.87 -27.84
C VAL A 334 -14.55 -29.53 -28.35
N TYR A 335 -13.61 -28.74 -28.86
CA TYR A 335 -12.26 -29.21 -29.24
C TYR A 335 -11.46 -29.61 -28.00
N ARG A 336 -10.83 -30.80 -28.01
CA ARG A 336 -9.77 -31.19 -27.07
C ARG A 336 -8.42 -31.16 -27.78
N PHE A 337 -7.44 -30.51 -27.18
CA PHE A 337 -6.02 -30.66 -27.53
C PHE A 337 -5.48 -31.93 -26.88
N GLY A 338 -4.84 -32.81 -27.65
CA GLY A 338 -4.29 -34.06 -27.14
C GLY A 338 -3.90 -35.06 -28.22
N ASP A 339 -3.01 -34.68 -29.13
CA ASP A 339 -2.33 -35.60 -30.05
C ASP A 339 -0.80 -35.56 -29.81
N PRO A 340 -0.07 -36.67 -30.04
CA PRO A 340 1.32 -36.82 -29.63
C PRO A 340 2.32 -36.07 -30.54
N ALA A 341 3.44 -35.65 -29.96
CA ALA A 341 4.52 -34.99 -30.69
C ALA A 341 5.26 -35.94 -31.66
N PRO A 342 5.67 -35.49 -32.86
CA PRO A 342 6.48 -36.29 -33.77
C PRO A 342 7.93 -36.45 -33.29
N ALA A 343 8.52 -37.60 -33.62
CA ALA A 343 9.88 -38.00 -33.22
C ALA A 343 10.99 -37.23 -33.97
N PRO A 344 12.23 -37.15 -33.42
CA PRO A 344 13.30 -36.33 -33.98
C PRO A 344 14.04 -37.01 -35.15
N MET A 345 14.51 -36.19 -36.11
CA MET A 345 15.43 -36.58 -37.18
C MET A 345 16.91 -36.41 -36.74
N PRO A 346 17.87 -37.13 -37.37
CA PRO A 346 19.17 -37.41 -36.77
C PRO A 346 20.26 -36.34 -36.99
N SER A 347 21.29 -36.39 -36.15
CA SER A 347 22.47 -35.52 -36.16
C SER A 347 23.69 -36.14 -36.85
N ALA A 348 24.49 -35.30 -37.50
CA ALA A 348 25.81 -35.60 -38.08
C ALA A 348 26.71 -34.33 -38.03
N PRO A 349 28.06 -34.42 -38.03
CA PRO A 349 28.86 -33.62 -37.07
C PRO A 349 30.00 -32.75 -37.68
N LEU A 350 30.83 -32.18 -36.77
CA LEU A 350 32.15 -31.50 -36.97
C LEU A 350 32.08 -30.02 -37.43
N SER A 351 32.92 -29.05 -37.00
CA SER A 351 34.08 -29.08 -36.07
C SER A 351 34.49 -27.67 -35.56
N ALA A 352 34.99 -27.60 -34.32
CA ALA A 352 36.07 -26.71 -33.81
C ALA A 352 35.87 -25.16 -33.75
N PRO A 353 36.70 -24.40 -32.99
CA PRO A 353 36.26 -23.17 -32.30
C PRO A 353 36.89 -21.84 -32.78
N VAL A 354 36.30 -20.71 -32.36
CA VAL A 354 36.91 -19.36 -32.46
C VAL A 354 36.89 -18.67 -31.09
N SER A 355 38.05 -18.16 -30.68
CA SER A 355 38.33 -17.47 -29.41
C SER A 355 38.16 -15.93 -29.52
N PRO A 356 38.18 -15.16 -28.41
CA PRO A 356 37.53 -13.84 -28.36
C PRO A 356 38.39 -12.65 -28.80
N LEU A 357 37.72 -11.54 -29.11
CA LEU A 357 38.32 -10.22 -29.38
C LEU A 357 38.82 -9.51 -28.11
N PRO A 358 40.01 -8.85 -28.13
CA PRO A 358 40.52 -8.03 -27.03
C PRO A 358 40.02 -6.56 -27.08
N PRO A 359 40.20 -5.77 -26.00
CA PRO A 359 39.65 -4.42 -25.89
C PRO A 359 40.55 -3.34 -26.53
N MET A 360 39.94 -2.22 -26.96
CA MET A 360 40.68 -1.03 -27.39
C MET A 360 40.96 -0.10 -26.21
N THR A 361 42.23 0.29 -26.06
CA THR A 361 42.72 1.34 -25.17
C THR A 361 42.92 2.67 -25.91
N ALA A 362 42.92 3.77 -25.16
CA ALA A 362 43.09 5.13 -25.67
C ALA A 362 44.57 5.51 -25.94
N PRO A 363 44.84 6.57 -26.71
CA PRO A 363 46.11 7.29 -26.66
C PRO A 363 46.06 8.50 -25.71
N VAL A 364 47.16 8.74 -25.01
CA VAL A 364 47.46 9.91 -24.18
C VAL A 364 48.53 10.76 -24.88
N SER A 365 48.41 12.09 -24.87
CA SER A 365 49.50 13.12 -24.94
C SER A 365 48.89 14.48 -25.34
N ALA A 366 49.35 15.67 -24.94
CA ALA A 366 50.02 16.17 -23.73
C ALA A 366 49.89 17.71 -23.75
N ALA A 367 50.01 18.39 -22.61
CA ALA A 367 50.02 19.86 -22.54
C ALA A 367 51.39 20.45 -23.00
N PRO A 368 51.51 21.78 -23.21
CA PRO A 368 51.90 22.60 -22.05
C PRO A 368 51.26 24.00 -21.93
N GLN A 369 51.53 24.58 -20.77
CA GLN A 369 51.14 25.85 -20.16
C GLN A 369 51.51 27.12 -20.97
N ALA A 370 50.82 28.25 -20.71
CA ALA A 370 51.35 29.42 -19.98
C ALA A 370 50.81 30.82 -20.42
N ALA A 371 50.29 31.55 -19.42
CA ALA A 371 50.49 32.97 -19.12
C ALA A 371 49.97 34.15 -20.00
N SER A 372 49.46 35.14 -19.25
CA SER A 372 49.45 36.60 -19.45
C SER A 372 48.56 37.30 -20.51
N THR A 373 47.69 38.16 -19.98
CA THR A 373 47.06 39.35 -20.58
C THR A 373 48.05 40.31 -21.26
N PRO A 374 47.60 41.09 -22.25
CA PRO A 374 47.37 42.53 -21.96
C PRO A 374 46.15 43.19 -22.64
N THR A 375 45.55 44.15 -21.90
CA THR A 375 45.13 45.51 -22.32
C THR A 375 44.22 45.74 -23.56
N ALA A 376 43.08 46.41 -23.34
CA ALA A 376 42.25 47.07 -24.37
C ALA A 376 42.82 48.45 -24.75
N PRO A 377 42.48 49.07 -25.90
CA PRO A 377 41.19 49.80 -26.00
C PRO A 377 40.53 49.92 -27.40
N ALA A 378 39.30 50.47 -27.38
CA ALA A 378 38.66 51.32 -28.40
C ALA A 378 38.15 50.76 -29.77
N GLU A 379 36.81 50.84 -29.89
CA GLU A 379 36.02 51.35 -31.04
C GLU A 379 35.68 50.52 -32.31
N ALA A 380 34.47 50.87 -32.80
CA ALA A 380 33.90 50.70 -34.14
C ALA A 380 33.60 49.28 -34.70
N ALA A 381 32.32 48.86 -34.61
CA ALA A 381 31.39 48.82 -35.75
C ALA A 381 30.22 47.83 -35.51
N ALA A 382 29.00 48.34 -35.39
CA ALA A 382 27.78 47.53 -35.23
C ALA A 382 26.85 47.64 -36.46
N SER A 383 26.34 46.49 -36.92
CA SER A 383 25.29 46.35 -37.95
C SER A 383 24.25 45.36 -37.43
N ARG A 384 23.17 45.84 -36.82
CA ARG A 384 21.85 46.15 -37.42
C ARG A 384 20.94 44.94 -37.63
N VAL A 385 19.95 44.83 -36.74
CA VAL A 385 18.65 44.14 -36.90
C VAL A 385 17.57 45.19 -36.58
N PRO A 386 16.42 45.27 -37.28
CA PRO A 386 15.65 46.50 -37.37
C PRO A 386 14.63 46.75 -36.25
N THR A 387 14.34 48.04 -36.01
CA THR A 387 13.31 48.55 -35.09
C THR A 387 12.29 49.40 -35.85
N ILE A 388 11.01 49.30 -35.50
CA ILE A 388 9.90 50.08 -36.09
C ILE A 388 9.78 51.45 -35.38
N PRO A 389 9.56 52.58 -36.10
CA PRO A 389 9.73 53.92 -35.53
C PRO A 389 8.50 54.48 -34.78
N ILE A 390 8.77 55.38 -33.84
CA ILE A 390 7.79 56.24 -33.14
C ILE A 390 8.01 57.69 -33.61
N MET A 391 6.93 58.45 -33.84
CA MET A 391 6.98 59.88 -34.21
C MET A 391 6.84 60.83 -33.00
N PRO A 392 7.34 62.08 -33.10
CA PRO A 392 7.36 63.07 -32.02
C PRO A 392 6.03 63.86 -31.86
N PRO A 393 5.85 64.63 -30.76
CA PRO A 393 4.56 65.20 -30.39
C PRO A 393 4.31 66.62 -30.93
N THR A 394 3.02 66.98 -31.05
CA THR A 394 2.55 68.34 -31.33
C THR A 394 1.72 68.87 -30.16
N THR A 395 1.90 70.15 -29.81
CA THR A 395 1.30 70.84 -28.67
C THR A 395 -0.12 71.35 -28.92
N MET A 396 -1.05 71.13 -27.97
CA MET A 396 -2.15 72.07 -27.64
C MET A 396 -2.59 71.92 -26.18
N THR A 397 -2.92 73.04 -25.53
CA THR A 397 -3.42 73.15 -24.15
C THR A 397 -4.95 73.45 -24.16
N PRO A 398 -5.65 73.57 -23.01
CA PRO A 398 -6.59 72.55 -22.54
C PRO A 398 -8.08 72.91 -22.72
N ALA A 399 -8.95 71.90 -22.68
CA ALA A 399 -10.39 72.06 -22.46
C ALA A 399 -10.84 71.10 -21.35
N ALA A 400 -11.69 71.58 -20.43
CA ALA A 400 -12.06 70.86 -19.21
C ALA A 400 -12.99 69.66 -19.47
N GLY A 401 -12.76 68.56 -18.77
CA GLY A 401 -13.60 67.37 -18.81
C GLY A 401 -13.05 66.25 -17.93
N THR A 402 -13.50 66.20 -16.67
CA THR A 402 -13.17 65.13 -15.72
C THR A 402 -13.70 63.78 -16.21
N ARG A 403 -12.80 62.94 -16.72
CA ARG A 403 -13.13 61.57 -17.15
C ARG A 403 -12.89 60.62 -15.97
N PRO A 404 -13.87 59.80 -15.55
CA PRO A 404 -13.68 58.91 -14.41
C PRO A 404 -12.66 57.80 -14.75
N GLU A 405 -11.76 57.51 -13.82
CA GLU A 405 -10.88 56.34 -13.92
C GLU A 405 -11.71 55.05 -13.97
N ARG A 406 -11.28 54.09 -14.79
CA ARG A 406 -11.82 52.73 -14.73
C ARG A 406 -11.30 52.05 -13.47
N PRO A 407 -12.15 51.51 -12.59
CA PRO A 407 -11.67 50.69 -11.48
C PRO A 407 -11.00 49.42 -12.03
N ALA A 408 -10.01 48.91 -11.30
CA ALA A 408 -9.46 47.58 -11.54
C ALA A 408 -10.59 46.53 -11.52
N PRO A 409 -10.50 45.44 -12.32
CA PRO A 409 -11.51 44.40 -12.31
C PRO A 409 -11.54 43.75 -10.92
N GLY A 410 -12.60 44.03 -10.16
CA GLY A 410 -12.90 43.33 -8.92
C GLY A 410 -13.15 41.85 -9.17
N PRO A 411 -13.19 41.02 -8.11
CA PRO A 411 -13.48 39.60 -8.26
C PRO A 411 -14.82 39.43 -8.98
N THR A 412 -14.79 38.77 -10.15
CA THR A 412 -16.01 38.46 -10.91
C THR A 412 -16.98 37.69 -10.00
N PRO A 413 -18.25 38.10 -9.89
CA PRO A 413 -19.21 37.36 -9.09
C PRO A 413 -19.30 35.93 -9.62
N VAL A 414 -19.00 34.96 -8.76
CA VAL A 414 -19.10 33.53 -9.09
C VAL A 414 -20.56 33.27 -9.44
N THR A 415 -20.83 32.89 -10.69
CA THR A 415 -22.22 32.63 -11.10
C THR A 415 -22.76 31.41 -10.37
N GLU A 416 -24.07 31.34 -10.18
CA GLU A 416 -24.69 30.19 -9.53
C GLU A 416 -24.37 28.87 -10.27
N GLN A 417 -24.24 28.95 -11.60
CA GLN A 417 -23.84 27.82 -12.45
C GLN A 417 -22.40 27.37 -12.20
N ASP A 418 -21.45 28.30 -12.02
CA ASP A 418 -20.06 27.98 -11.64
C ASP A 418 -19.98 27.30 -10.27
N HIS A 419 -20.83 27.73 -9.32
CA HIS A 419 -20.89 27.12 -7.99
C HIS A 419 -21.47 25.70 -8.05
N ILE A 420 -22.58 25.49 -8.76
CA ILE A 420 -23.16 24.14 -8.98
C ILE A 420 -22.13 23.22 -9.65
N ARG A 421 -21.38 23.74 -10.63
CA ARG A 421 -20.30 22.99 -11.30
C ARG A 421 -19.19 22.58 -10.32
N ARG A 422 -18.74 23.48 -9.45
CA ARG A 422 -17.75 23.18 -8.39
C ARG A 422 -18.28 22.13 -7.42
N LEU A 423 -19.54 22.20 -7.00
CA LEU A 423 -20.15 21.17 -6.14
C LEU A 423 -20.16 19.79 -6.80
N ILE A 424 -20.46 19.71 -8.11
CA ILE A 424 -20.41 18.46 -8.88
C ILE A 424 -18.97 17.92 -8.98
N GLU A 425 -17.97 18.78 -9.13
CA GLU A 425 -16.56 18.38 -9.10
C GLU A 425 -16.17 17.85 -7.70
N LEU A 426 -16.65 18.49 -6.62
CA LEU A 426 -16.47 18.04 -5.23
C LEU A 426 -17.17 16.71 -4.89
N LEU A 427 -18.17 16.26 -5.66
CA LEU A 427 -18.73 14.91 -5.51
C LEU A 427 -17.68 13.80 -5.75
N THR A 428 -16.61 14.07 -6.50
CA THR A 428 -15.50 13.12 -6.67
C THR A 428 -14.61 13.01 -5.43
N VAL A 429 -14.57 14.04 -4.58
CA VAL A 429 -13.66 14.14 -3.43
C VAL A 429 -14.36 13.63 -2.16
N ASN A 430 -13.88 12.52 -1.59
CA ASN A 430 -14.55 11.83 -0.47
C ASN A 430 -14.86 12.73 0.73
N GLU A 431 -13.92 13.59 1.13
CA GLU A 431 -14.06 14.51 2.28
C GLU A 431 -15.13 15.60 2.07
N HIS A 432 -15.49 15.91 0.83
CA HIS A 432 -16.41 16.99 0.49
C HIS A 432 -17.71 16.52 -0.17
N ALA A 433 -17.74 15.28 -0.68
CA ALA A 433 -18.88 14.74 -1.43
C ALA A 433 -20.19 14.75 -0.63
N ARG A 434 -20.16 14.53 0.70
CA ARG A 434 -21.36 14.58 1.55
C ARG A 434 -21.94 15.99 1.63
N ASN A 435 -21.10 16.99 1.90
CA ASN A 435 -21.52 18.39 2.02
C ASN A 435 -21.98 18.93 0.66
N ALA A 436 -21.24 18.60 -0.41
CA ALA A 436 -21.62 18.98 -1.78
C ALA A 436 -22.95 18.34 -2.21
N ALA A 437 -23.20 17.07 -1.87
CA ALA A 437 -24.48 16.42 -2.11
C ALA A 437 -25.63 17.13 -1.35
N THR A 438 -25.45 17.43 -0.06
CA THR A 438 -26.45 18.17 0.73
C THR A 438 -26.76 19.54 0.13
N GLU A 439 -25.75 20.28 -0.32
CA GLU A 439 -25.96 21.61 -0.93
C GLU A 439 -26.64 21.52 -2.31
N LEU A 440 -26.29 20.51 -3.13
CA LEU A 440 -26.96 20.27 -4.41
C LEU A 440 -28.44 19.90 -4.23
N VAL A 441 -28.76 19.09 -3.21
CA VAL A 441 -30.16 18.75 -2.87
C VAL A 441 -30.92 19.98 -2.36
N ALA A 442 -30.29 20.82 -1.52
CA ALA A 442 -30.91 22.05 -1.03
C ALA A 442 -31.25 23.06 -2.14
N ARG A 443 -30.44 23.10 -3.21
CA ARG A 443 -30.71 23.88 -4.43
C ARG A 443 -31.80 23.25 -5.33
N GLY A 444 -32.09 21.97 -5.14
CA GLY A 444 -33.21 21.28 -5.78
C GLY A 444 -33.09 21.23 -7.31
N ARG A 445 -34.22 21.44 -7.99
CA ARG A 445 -34.39 21.20 -9.44
C ARG A 445 -33.44 22.00 -10.34
N THR A 446 -32.92 23.14 -9.90
CA THR A 446 -31.97 23.97 -10.70
C THR A 446 -30.66 23.24 -10.99
N THR A 447 -30.30 22.24 -10.17
CA THR A 447 -29.06 21.45 -10.34
C THR A 447 -29.20 20.30 -11.33
N LEU A 448 -30.42 19.89 -11.69
CA LEU A 448 -30.69 18.71 -12.51
C LEU A 448 -30.00 18.71 -13.89
N PRO A 449 -29.94 19.81 -14.66
CA PRO A 449 -29.24 19.83 -15.95
C PRO A 449 -27.75 19.50 -15.79
N ALA A 450 -27.11 20.06 -14.76
CA ALA A 450 -25.69 19.84 -14.49
C ALA A 450 -25.42 18.43 -13.93
N LEU A 451 -26.34 17.89 -13.10
CA LEU A 451 -26.28 16.50 -12.65
C LEU A 451 -26.46 15.50 -13.79
N PHE A 452 -27.39 15.75 -14.73
CA PHE A 452 -27.55 14.91 -15.92
C PHE A 452 -26.30 14.94 -16.82
N ALA A 453 -25.63 16.08 -16.96
CA ALA A 453 -24.33 16.15 -17.63
C ALA A 453 -23.22 15.39 -16.86
N ALA A 454 -23.31 15.30 -15.53
CA ALA A 454 -22.41 14.46 -14.74
C ALA A 454 -22.67 12.95 -14.95
N LEU A 455 -23.92 12.54 -15.17
CA LEU A 455 -24.29 11.15 -15.48
C LEU A 455 -23.78 10.67 -16.86
N GLU A 456 -23.45 11.58 -17.77
CA GLU A 456 -22.84 11.25 -19.07
C GLU A 456 -21.32 11.00 -18.99
N ARG A 457 -20.66 11.47 -17.92
CA ARG A 457 -19.19 11.38 -17.78
C ARG A 457 -18.71 9.92 -17.62
N ARG A 458 -17.45 9.66 -18.02
CA ARG A 458 -16.84 8.32 -17.97
C ARG A 458 -16.56 7.81 -16.55
N ASP A 459 -16.37 8.70 -15.58
CA ASP A 459 -16.11 8.39 -14.17
C ASP A 459 -17.32 7.69 -13.50
N VAL A 460 -17.13 6.45 -13.06
CA VAL A 460 -18.17 5.62 -12.42
C VAL A 460 -18.59 6.17 -11.05
N ASN A 461 -17.64 6.67 -10.25
CA ASN A 461 -17.90 7.17 -8.90
C ASN A 461 -18.70 8.48 -8.96
N LEU A 462 -18.35 9.37 -9.89
CA LEU A 462 -19.11 10.59 -10.15
C LEU A 462 -20.55 10.26 -10.59
N ARG A 463 -20.74 9.32 -11.52
CA ARG A 463 -22.09 8.90 -11.94
C ARG A 463 -22.91 8.34 -10.79
N HIS A 464 -22.33 7.46 -9.97
CA HIS A 464 -23.04 6.87 -8.83
C HIS A 464 -23.48 7.94 -7.80
N ARG A 465 -22.58 8.88 -7.45
CA ARG A 465 -22.90 9.95 -6.49
C ARG A 465 -23.87 10.99 -7.06
N ALA A 466 -23.70 11.39 -8.32
CA ALA A 466 -24.64 12.29 -8.99
C ALA A 466 -26.04 11.65 -9.09
N TRP A 467 -26.12 10.33 -9.33
CA TRP A 467 -27.40 9.60 -9.34
C TRP A 467 -28.09 9.63 -7.97
N GLN A 468 -27.35 9.38 -6.87
CA GLN A 468 -27.91 9.48 -5.51
C GLN A 468 -28.51 10.87 -5.21
N VAL A 469 -27.86 11.96 -5.67
CA VAL A 469 -28.38 13.33 -5.56
C VAL A 469 -29.65 13.51 -6.40
N VAL A 470 -29.68 13.02 -7.64
CA VAL A 470 -30.86 13.06 -8.52
C VAL A 470 -32.06 12.31 -7.90
N GLN A 471 -31.82 11.14 -7.30
CA GLN A 471 -32.87 10.37 -6.62
C GLN A 471 -33.49 11.13 -5.45
N GLN A 472 -32.67 11.90 -4.70
CA GLN A 472 -33.15 12.72 -3.58
C GLN A 472 -33.94 13.95 -4.06
N ILE A 473 -33.54 14.59 -5.17
CA ILE A 473 -34.24 15.75 -5.74
C ILE A 473 -35.57 15.36 -6.40
N LEU A 474 -35.61 14.22 -7.11
CA LEU A 474 -36.79 13.77 -7.85
C LEU A 474 -37.71 12.84 -7.05
N VAL A 475 -37.27 12.37 -5.88
CA VAL A 475 -37.96 11.39 -5.03
C VAL A 475 -38.33 10.12 -5.83
N ILE A 476 -37.32 9.53 -6.49
CA ILE A 476 -37.48 8.33 -7.33
C ILE A 476 -36.55 7.18 -6.94
N SER A 477 -37.11 5.97 -6.93
CA SER A 477 -36.42 4.72 -6.59
C SER A 477 -36.17 3.86 -7.83
N GLY A 478 -35.41 4.38 -8.80
CA GLY A 478 -35.01 3.64 -10.00
C GLY A 478 -34.97 4.49 -11.28
N GLY A 479 -34.65 3.85 -12.41
CA GLY A 479 -34.68 4.45 -13.75
C GLY A 479 -33.32 4.57 -14.45
N TYR A 480 -32.21 4.63 -13.68
CA TYR A 480 -30.86 4.75 -14.22
C TYR A 480 -29.88 3.86 -13.44
N ASP A 481 -29.02 3.12 -14.15
CA ASP A 481 -27.94 2.32 -13.56
C ASP A 481 -26.57 2.94 -13.91
N PRO A 482 -25.81 3.48 -12.92
CA PRO A 482 -24.51 4.09 -13.17
C PRO A 482 -23.42 3.10 -13.63
N PHE A 483 -23.63 1.79 -13.46
CA PHE A 483 -22.69 0.72 -13.82
C PHE A 483 -23.01 0.05 -15.17
N ALA A 484 -24.18 0.30 -15.75
CA ALA A 484 -24.60 -0.31 -17.01
C ALA A 484 -23.71 0.09 -18.22
N PRO A 485 -23.70 -0.73 -19.31
CA PRO A 485 -23.07 -0.39 -20.57
C PRO A 485 -23.52 0.97 -21.12
N GLU A 486 -22.65 1.65 -21.88
CA GLU A 486 -22.89 3.03 -22.31
C GLU A 486 -24.20 3.21 -23.10
N ASP A 487 -24.52 2.29 -24.01
CA ASP A 487 -25.76 2.32 -24.81
C ASP A 487 -27.03 2.11 -23.97
N GLN A 488 -26.92 1.44 -22.83
CA GLN A 488 -28.01 1.28 -21.88
C GLN A 488 -28.17 2.54 -21.02
N ARG A 489 -27.07 3.12 -20.52
CA ARG A 489 -27.07 4.38 -19.76
C ARG A 489 -27.60 5.56 -20.57
N ARG A 490 -27.22 5.67 -21.86
CA ARG A 490 -27.74 6.72 -22.76
C ARG A 490 -29.26 6.61 -22.94
N ARG A 491 -29.79 5.40 -23.13
CA ARG A 491 -31.25 5.15 -23.25
C ARG A 491 -31.99 5.47 -21.95
N GLN A 492 -31.47 5.02 -20.80
CA GLN A 492 -32.03 5.32 -19.48
C GLN A 492 -32.02 6.83 -19.18
N LEU A 493 -30.94 7.54 -19.51
CA LEU A 493 -30.85 8.99 -19.28
C LEU A 493 -31.80 9.78 -20.19
N ALA A 494 -32.01 9.36 -21.43
CA ALA A 494 -33.01 9.95 -22.31
C ALA A 494 -34.43 9.79 -21.74
N GLN A 495 -34.80 8.58 -21.32
CA GLN A 495 -36.09 8.32 -20.65
C GLN A 495 -36.26 9.15 -19.36
N LEU A 496 -35.17 9.36 -18.61
CA LEU A 496 -35.18 10.19 -17.40
C LEU A 496 -35.40 11.68 -17.71
N ARG A 497 -34.78 12.22 -18.78
CA ARG A 497 -34.99 13.61 -19.23
C ARG A 497 -36.45 13.82 -19.63
N ASP A 498 -36.96 12.99 -20.54
CA ASP A 498 -38.37 12.97 -20.97
C ASP A 498 -39.35 12.95 -19.77
N ALA A 499 -39.11 12.05 -18.80
CA ALA A 499 -39.98 11.91 -17.63
C ALA A 499 -39.89 13.10 -16.65
N THR A 500 -38.77 13.83 -16.67
CA THR A 500 -38.58 15.03 -15.85
C THR A 500 -39.24 16.25 -16.50
N GLU A 501 -39.14 16.39 -17.82
CA GLU A 501 -39.75 17.46 -18.62
C GLU A 501 -41.29 17.36 -18.62
N ARG A 502 -41.86 16.15 -18.79
CA ARG A 502 -43.31 15.88 -18.66
C ARG A 502 -43.88 16.06 -17.24
N ARG A 503 -43.03 16.35 -16.25
CA ARG A 503 -43.40 16.70 -14.86
C ARG A 503 -43.06 18.16 -14.51
N ALA A 504 -42.64 18.95 -15.49
CA ALA A 504 -42.23 20.34 -15.34
C ALA A 504 -43.08 21.30 -16.19
N GLY A 505 -43.66 20.83 -17.29
CA GLY A 505 -44.90 21.37 -17.86
C GLY A 505 -46.14 20.69 -17.28
#